data_AF-Q6VMK6-F1
#
_entry.id   AF-Q6VMK6-F1
#
_cell.length_a   1.000
_cell.length_b   1.000
_cell.length_c   1.000
_cell.angle_alpha   90.00
_cell.angle_beta   90.00
_cell.angle_gamma   90.00
#
_symmetry.space_group_name_H-M   'P 1'
#
loop_
_entity.id
_entity.type
_entity.pdbx_description
1 polymer ?
#
loop_
_entity_poly.entity_id
_entity_poly.type
_entity_poly.pdbx_seq_one_letter_code
_entity_poly.pdbx_strand_id
1 'polypeptide(L)' 'PLDPSYPDSRLEYMLSDAQLELVLTTTVASSHLPSGNFEHVYLDDLQTLKEINAQSDTWLTNDDTGVTNNNLAYIIY' A
#
# COMPACT_ATOMS: atom_id res chain seq x y z
N PRO A 1 6.15 -5.94 -2.61
CA PRO A 1 6.33 -4.51 -2.98
C PRO A 1 6.53 -4.42 -4.49
N LEU A 2 5.82 -3.54 -5.20
CA LEU A 2 5.94 -3.41 -6.66
C LEU A 2 7.09 -2.44 -7.01
N ASP A 3 7.98 -2.86 -7.89
CA ASP A 3 9.05 -2.02 -8.44
C ASP A 3 8.59 -1.39 -9.77
N PRO A 4 8.46 -0.05 -9.86
CA PRO A 4 8.05 0.62 -11.10
C PRO A 4 9.00 0.45 -12.28
N SER A 5 10.24 -0.04 -12.04
CA SER A 5 11.18 -0.35 -13.12
C SER A 5 10.85 -1.64 -13.88
N TYR A 6 9.90 -2.43 -13.38
CA TYR A 6 9.43 -3.61 -14.11
C TYR A 6 8.66 -3.22 -15.37
N PRO A 7 8.75 -4.02 -16.45
CA PRO A 7 7.93 -3.81 -17.63
C PRO A 7 6.44 -3.81 -17.29
N ASP A 8 5.64 -3.00 -17.99
CA ASP A 8 4.20 -2.86 -17.76
C ASP A 8 3.47 -4.20 -17.72
N SER A 9 3.82 -5.14 -18.62
CA SER A 9 3.22 -6.48 -18.66
C SER A 9 3.46 -7.31 -17.40
N ARG A 10 4.60 -7.11 -16.72
CA ARG A 10 4.91 -7.76 -15.45
C ARG A 10 4.07 -7.16 -14.33
N LEU A 11 3.93 -5.84 -14.31
CA LEU A 11 3.09 -5.13 -13.34
C LEU A 11 1.62 -5.51 -13.51
N GLU A 12 1.11 -5.57 -14.74
CA GLU A 12 -0.27 -5.99 -15.05
C GLU A 12 -0.56 -7.41 -14.56
N TYR A 13 0.36 -8.33 -14.82
CA TYR A 13 0.25 -9.71 -14.35
C TYR A 13 0.20 -9.75 -12.82
N MET A 14 1.12 -9.07 -12.13
CA MET A 14 1.18 -9.08 -10.66
C MET A 14 -0.08 -8.48 -10.03
N LEU A 15 -0.56 -7.34 -10.56
CA LEU A 15 -1.76 -6.68 -10.04
C LEU A 15 -3.03 -7.54 -10.26
N SER A 16 -3.13 -8.21 -11.40
CA SER A 16 -4.28 -9.06 -11.74
C SER A 16 -4.30 -10.36 -10.92
N ASP A 17 -3.14 -11.00 -10.76
CA ASP A 17 -2.99 -12.26 -10.02
C ASP A 17 -3.19 -12.07 -8.52
N ALA A 18 -2.72 -10.95 -7.96
CA ALA A 18 -2.80 -10.67 -6.53
C ALA A 18 -4.22 -10.29 -6.05
N GLN A 19 -5.18 -10.10 -6.96
CA GLN A 19 -6.57 -9.71 -6.65
C GLN A 19 -6.65 -8.58 -5.61
N LEU A 20 -5.86 -7.53 -5.83
CA LEU A 20 -5.67 -6.46 -4.85
C LEU A 20 -6.98 -5.69 -4.64
N GLU A 21 -7.27 -5.40 -3.37
CA GLU A 21 -8.35 -4.47 -3.02
C GLU A 21 -7.83 -3.04 -2.86
N LEU A 22 -6.56 -2.88 -2.45
CA LEU A 22 -5.96 -1.59 -2.15
C LEU A 22 -4.47 -1.55 -2.55
N VAL A 23 -4.04 -0.41 -3.06
CA VAL A 23 -2.65 -0.09 -3.38
C VAL A 23 -2.22 1.17 -2.65
N LEU A 24 -1.16 1.04 -1.84
CA LEU A 24 -0.47 2.17 -1.24
C LEU A 24 0.61 2.67 -2.20
N THR A 25 0.56 3.93 -2.60
CA THR A 25 1.44 4.50 -3.63
C THR A 25 1.74 5.98 -3.40
N THR A 26 2.48 6.60 -4.32
CA THR A 26 2.62 8.06 -4.45
C THR A 26 2.05 8.50 -5.78
N THR A 27 1.76 9.80 -5.94
CA THR A 27 1.23 10.35 -7.20
C THR A 27 2.15 10.03 -8.40
N VAL A 28 3.46 10.12 -8.19
CA VAL A 28 4.47 9.82 -9.22
C VAL A 28 4.49 8.32 -9.55
N ALA A 29 4.57 7.45 -8.54
CA ALA A 29 4.65 6.00 -8.77
C ALA A 29 3.36 5.45 -9.41
N SER A 30 2.20 6.00 -9.04
CA SER A 30 0.91 5.60 -9.61
C SER A 30 0.81 5.84 -11.12
N SER A 31 1.58 6.78 -11.69
CA SER A 31 1.58 7.00 -13.14
C SER A 31 2.18 5.83 -13.94
N HIS A 32 2.91 4.94 -13.27
CA HIS A 32 3.48 3.73 -13.85
C HIS A 32 2.67 2.47 -13.50
N LEU A 33 1.63 2.60 -12.68
CA LEU A 33 0.78 1.47 -12.33
C LEU A 33 -0.26 1.24 -13.43
N PRO A 34 -0.42 -0.01 -13.89
CA PRO A 34 -1.55 -0.37 -14.73
C PRO A 34 -2.89 -0.02 -14.11
N SER A 35 -3.86 0.30 -14.95
CA SER A 35 -5.23 0.52 -14.49
C SER A 35 -5.83 -0.78 -13.94
N GLY A 36 -6.57 -0.68 -12.84
CA GLY A 36 -7.30 -1.81 -12.27
C GLY A 36 -8.37 -1.36 -11.28
N ASN A 37 -9.17 -2.32 -10.79
CA ASN A 37 -10.26 -2.06 -9.86
C ASN A 37 -9.80 -2.24 -8.42
N PHE A 38 -8.89 -1.38 -7.98
CA PHE A 38 -8.37 -1.33 -6.62
C PHE A 38 -8.36 0.11 -6.11
N GLU A 39 -8.57 0.26 -4.80
CA GLU A 39 -8.48 1.54 -4.12
C GLU A 39 -7.03 2.02 -4.09
N HIS A 40 -6.82 3.33 -4.21
CA HIS A 40 -5.49 3.93 -4.11
C HIS A 40 -5.42 4.80 -2.86
N VAL A 41 -4.41 4.54 -2.03
CA VAL A 41 -4.02 5.45 -0.95
C VAL A 41 -2.70 6.10 -1.36
N TYR A 42 -2.74 7.43 -1.51
CA TYR A 42 -1.61 8.23 -1.96
C TYR A 42 -0.92 8.85 -0.74
N LEU A 43 0.28 8.37 -0.41
CA LEU A 43 1.03 8.83 0.76
C LEU A 43 1.45 10.31 0.69
N ASP A 44 1.47 10.88 -0.51
CA ASP A 44 1.84 12.26 -0.80
C ASP A 44 0.63 13.18 -1.08
N ASP A 45 -0.60 12.67 -0.93
CA ASP A 45 -1.79 13.52 -1.02
C ASP A 45 -1.98 14.35 0.25
N LEU A 46 -2.49 15.58 0.08
CA LEU A 46 -2.64 16.54 1.17
C LEU A 46 -3.60 16.07 2.27
N GLN A 47 -4.64 15.32 1.93
CA GLN A 47 -5.60 14.79 2.89
C GLN A 47 -4.97 13.64 3.69
N THR A 48 -4.37 12.64 3.04
CA THR A 48 -3.62 11.57 3.73
C THR A 48 -2.54 12.14 4.64
N LEU A 49 -1.75 13.11 4.15
CA LEU A 49 -0.73 13.77 4.96
C LEU A 49 -1.30 14.48 6.18
N LYS A 50 -2.45 15.16 6.07
CA LYS A 50 -3.12 15.79 7.21
C LYS A 50 -3.57 14.75 8.23
N GLU A 51 -4.16 13.64 7.77
CA GLU A 51 -4.65 12.57 8.64
C GLU A 51 -3.51 11.89 9.39
N ILE A 52 -2.40 11.60 8.70
CA ILE A 52 -1.17 11.06 9.30
C ILE A 52 -0.61 12.03 10.34
N ASN A 53 -0.47 13.32 9.99
CA ASN A 53 0.08 14.32 10.89
C ASN A 53 -0.83 14.61 12.11
N ALA A 54 -2.11 14.24 12.05
CA ALA A 54 -3.02 14.32 13.18
C ALA A 54 -2.91 13.12 14.14
N GLN A 55 -2.21 12.04 13.75
CA GLN A 55 -1.98 10.90 14.63
C GLN A 55 -0.85 11.17 15.62
N SER A 56 -0.84 10.42 16.72
CA SER A 56 0.27 10.43 17.67
C SER A 56 1.52 9.79 17.07
N ASP A 57 2.68 10.32 17.43
CA ASP A 57 4.00 9.72 17.19
C ASP A 57 4.37 8.64 18.23
N THR A 58 3.47 8.35 19.17
CA THR A 58 3.66 7.30 20.17
C THR A 58 3.66 5.92 19.50
N TRP A 59 4.61 5.08 19.89
CA TRP A 59 4.67 3.70 19.43
C TRP A 59 3.40 2.94 19.81
N LEU A 60 2.79 2.31 18.81
CA LEU A 60 1.71 1.35 19.04
C LEU A 60 2.26 0.09 19.72
N THR A 61 1.54 -0.38 20.73
CA THR A 61 1.79 -1.67 21.36
C THR A 61 0.87 -2.75 20.78
N ASN A 62 1.16 -4.01 21.11
CA ASN A 62 0.25 -5.11 20.74
C ASN A 62 -1.12 -4.97 21.43
N ASP A 63 -1.17 -4.34 22.61
CA ASP A 63 -2.44 -4.09 23.32
C ASP A 63 -3.28 -3.02 22.60
N ASP A 64 -2.63 -2.02 21.99
CA ASP A 64 -3.32 -0.97 21.21
C ASP A 64 -3.91 -1.50 19.90
N THR A 65 -3.26 -2.50 19.30
CA THR A 65 -3.59 -3.00 17.96
C THR A 65 -4.34 -4.34 17.96
N GLY A 66 -4.26 -5.09 19.06
CA GLY A 66 -4.74 -6.48 19.14
C GLY A 66 -3.94 -7.45 18.26
N VAL A 67 -2.82 -7.01 17.68
CA VAL A 67 -1.98 -7.84 16.80
C VAL A 67 -1.18 -8.82 17.64
N THR A 68 -1.25 -10.09 17.25
CA THR A 68 -0.57 -11.21 17.89
C THR A 68 0.28 -11.96 16.86
N ASN A 69 1.08 -12.93 17.31
CA ASN A 69 1.82 -13.82 16.43
C ASN A 69 0.92 -14.71 15.54
N ASN A 70 -0.39 -14.78 15.82
CA ASN A 70 -1.37 -15.45 14.97
C ASN A 70 -1.84 -14.56 13.80
N ASN A 71 -1.56 -13.26 13.81
CA ASN A 71 -1.86 -12.32 12.72
C ASN A 71 -0.69 -12.26 11.73
N LEU A 72 -0.43 -13.36 11.03
CA LEU A 72 0.67 -13.44 10.08
C LEU A 72 0.47 -12.48 8.90
N ALA A 73 1.46 -11.64 8.64
CA ALA A 73 1.56 -10.85 7.43
C ALA A 73 2.66 -11.44 6.53
N TYR A 74 2.31 -11.71 5.27
CA TYR A 74 3.25 -12.22 4.28
C TYR A 74 3.71 -11.07 3.38
N ILE A 75 5.02 -10.96 3.19
CA ILE A 75 5.60 -10.07 2.18
C ILE A 75 6.09 -10.96 1.05
N ILE A 76 5.46 -10.84 -0.11
CA ILE A 76 5.80 -11.59 -1.32
C ILE A 76 6.46 -10.61 -2.33
N TYR A 77 7.53 -11.06 -2.99
CA TYR A 77 8.31 -10.31 -3.99
C TYR A 77 7.96 -10.75 -5.40
#